data_AF-A0A1H2V3V3-F1
#
_entry.id   AF-A0A1H2V3V3-F1
#
_cell.length_a   1.000
_cell.length_b   1.000
_cell.length_c   1.000
_cell.angle_alpha   90.00
_cell.angle_beta   90.00
_cell.angle_gamma   90.00
#
_symmetry.space_group_name_H-M   'P 1'
#
loop_
_entity.id
_entity.type
_entity.pdbx_description
1 polymer ?
#
loop_
_entity_poly.entity_id
_entity_poly.type
_entity_poly.pdbx_seq_one_letter_code
_entity_poly.pdbx_strand_id
1 'polypeptide(L)'
;MTFEVRIEDPPPASGFDIGELLLTCPLTSRRSTPQPNRKCYMVYVELSVLVDQAVSAKINKTINPYVLPSGSKVTFDGKGDLAVLEFPDLNLTQSLDEAIHDLRDILASSVETLQKGASEDDVMLGQLRDGLLSSEGI
;
A
#
# COMPACT_ATOMS: atom_id res chain seq x y z
N MET A 1 3.86 0.83 -12.75
CA MET A 1 2.75 1.63 -13.29
C MET A 1 2.09 2.29 -12.09
N THR A 2 2.46 3.53 -11.81
CA THR A 2 2.27 4.19 -10.53
C THR A 2 0.79 4.30 -10.14
N PHE A 3 0.42 3.67 -9.02
CA PHE A 3 -0.82 4.00 -8.34
C PHE A 3 -0.61 5.29 -7.53
N GLU A 4 -1.68 6.07 -7.33
CA GLU A 4 -1.63 7.35 -6.62
C GLU A 4 -2.65 7.27 -5.48
N VAL A 5 -2.16 7.19 -4.23
CA VAL A 5 -2.98 7.34 -3.02
C VAL A 5 -3.02 8.82 -2.68
N ARG A 6 -4.21 9.40 -2.63
CA ARG A 6 -4.44 10.82 -2.32
C ARG A 6 -5.14 10.97 -0.98
N ILE A 7 -4.76 12.01 -0.24
CA ILE A 7 -5.32 12.39 1.06
C ILE A 7 -6.23 13.61 0.82
N GLU A 8 -7.54 13.39 0.75
CA GLU A 8 -8.54 14.47 0.77
C GLU A 8 -9.40 14.29 2.03
N ASP A 9 -8.85 14.69 3.19
CA ASP A 9 -9.60 15.33 4.28
C ASP A 9 -8.64 15.67 5.45
N PRO A 10 -8.85 16.78 6.18
CA PRO A 10 -8.04 17.11 7.34
C PRO A 10 -8.22 16.06 8.45
N PRO A 11 -7.12 15.60 9.10
CA PRO A 11 -7.18 14.51 10.06
C PRO A 11 -8.10 14.86 11.25
N PRO A 12 -8.90 13.90 11.76
CA PRO A 12 -9.64 14.10 13.00
C PRO A 12 -8.67 14.38 14.15
N ALA A 13 -9.14 15.14 15.16
CA ALA A 13 -8.35 15.61 16.30
C ALA A 13 -7.64 14.50 17.12
N SER A 14 -7.91 13.23 16.83
CA SER A 14 -7.28 12.05 17.43
C SER A 14 -6.06 11.50 16.68
N GLY A 15 -5.49 12.26 15.74
CA GLY A 15 -4.14 12.05 15.22
C GLY A 15 -4.03 10.96 14.15
N PHE A 16 -3.22 11.29 13.13
CA PHE A 16 -2.70 10.40 12.10
C PHE A 16 -3.72 9.89 11.09
N ASP A 17 -4.00 10.66 10.05
CA ASP A 17 -4.78 10.21 8.89
C ASP A 17 -3.89 10.10 7.65
N ILE A 18 -3.87 8.93 7.01
CA ILE A 18 -3.17 8.68 5.75
C ILE A 18 -4.12 8.40 4.58
N GLY A 19 -5.43 8.46 4.81
CA GLY A 19 -6.46 8.17 3.82
C GLY A 19 -6.73 6.68 3.61
N GLU A 20 -7.24 6.34 2.43
CA GLU A 20 -7.68 5.00 2.05
C GLU A 20 -6.94 4.48 0.81
N LEU A 21 -6.82 3.16 0.67
CA LEU A 21 -6.25 2.54 -0.54
C LEU A 21 -7.18 2.73 -1.73
N LEU A 22 -6.74 3.51 -2.71
CA LEU A 22 -7.43 3.75 -3.96
C LEU A 22 -6.59 3.25 -5.13
N LEU A 23 -7.23 2.57 -6.08
CA LEU A 23 -6.63 2.27 -7.38
C LEU A 23 -6.99 3.36 -8.37
N THR A 24 -5.99 3.85 -9.09
CA THR A 24 -6.17 4.77 -10.22
C THR A 24 -5.67 4.10 -11.48
N CYS A 25 -6.52 3.98 -12.50
CA CYS A 25 -6.11 3.52 -13.82
C CYS A 25 -5.49 4.68 -14.61
N PRO A 26 -4.19 4.64 -14.96
CA PRO A 26 -3.51 5.78 -15.59
C PRO A 26 -4.02 6.06 -17.02
N LEU A 27 -4.54 5.05 -17.71
CA LEU A 27 -5.04 5.18 -19.09
C LEU A 27 -6.42 5.84 -19.19
N THR A 28 -7.23 5.69 -18.15
CA THR A 28 -8.64 6.15 -18.15
C THR A 28 -8.93 7.20 -17.09
N SER A 29 -7.95 7.49 -16.22
CA SER A 29 -8.09 8.31 -15.01
C SER A 29 -9.21 7.84 -14.06
N ARG A 30 -9.73 6.63 -14.25
CA ARG A 30 -10.79 6.06 -13.42
C ARG A 30 -10.21 5.63 -12.07
N ARG A 31 -10.93 5.97 -11.00
CA ARG A 31 -10.56 5.64 -9.61
C ARG A 31 -11.50 4.58 -9.03
N SER A 32 -10.99 3.72 -8.15
CA SER A 32 -11.83 2.80 -7.38
C SER A 32 -12.65 3.56 -6.33
N THR A 33 -13.75 2.95 -5.89
CA THR A 33 -14.54 3.47 -4.77
C THR A 33 -13.71 3.45 -3.47
N PRO A 34 -13.78 4.51 -2.63
CA PRO A 34 -13.19 4.54 -1.29
C PRO A 34 -13.70 3.38 -0.40
N GLN A 35 -12.86 2.90 0.50
CA GLN A 35 -13.15 1.77 1.40
C GLN A 35 -13.49 2.26 2.82
N PRO A 36 -14.77 2.27 3.23
CA PRO A 36 -15.20 2.91 4.47
C PRO A 36 -14.65 2.23 5.74
N ASN A 37 -14.51 3.01 6.81
CA ASN A 37 -14.23 2.59 8.21
C ASN A 37 -12.82 2.05 8.50
N ARG A 38 -11.77 2.52 7.80
CA ARG A 38 -10.39 2.18 8.12
C ARG A 38 -9.79 3.15 9.15
N LYS A 39 -9.14 2.61 10.20
CA LYS A 39 -8.24 3.40 11.06
C LYS A 39 -6.86 3.44 10.40
N CYS A 40 -6.24 4.60 10.41
CA CYS A 40 -5.18 5.01 9.48
C CYS A 40 -3.89 4.19 9.59
N TYR A 41 -3.48 3.79 10.81
CA TYR A 41 -2.33 2.90 11.00
C TYR A 41 -2.52 1.52 10.33
N MET A 42 -3.77 1.07 10.15
CA MET A 42 -4.06 -0.20 9.50
C MET A 42 -3.71 -0.16 8.02
N VAL A 43 -3.86 1.00 7.37
CA VAL A 43 -3.51 1.16 5.95
C VAL A 43 -2.00 1.03 5.74
N TYR A 44 -1.19 1.58 6.67
CA TYR A 44 0.26 1.40 6.64
C TYR A 44 0.67 -0.07 6.82
N VAL A 45 0.10 -0.74 7.83
CA VAL A 45 0.37 -2.17 8.09
C VAL A 45 -0.05 -3.04 6.89
N GLU A 46 -1.10 -2.67 6.18
CA GLU A 46 -1.49 -3.39 4.97
C GLU A 46 -0.53 -3.17 3.81
N LEU A 47 -0.06 -1.95 3.59
CA LEU A 47 0.95 -1.66 2.58
C LEU A 47 2.23 -2.45 2.84
N SER A 48 2.69 -2.55 4.10
CA SER A 48 3.88 -3.33 4.43
C SER A 48 3.68 -4.84 4.19
N VAL A 49 2.50 -5.38 4.52
CA VAL A 49 2.15 -6.79 4.21
C VAL A 49 2.11 -7.03 2.71
N LEU A 50 1.56 -6.10 1.92
CA LEU A 50 1.51 -6.22 0.46
C LEU A 50 2.92 -6.20 -0.15
N VAL A 51 3.82 -5.32 0.33
CA VAL A 51 5.24 -5.30 -0.10
C VAL A 51 5.91 -6.63 0.21
N ASP A 52 5.80 -7.12 1.45
CA ASP A 52 6.42 -8.39 1.86
C ASP A 52 5.91 -9.56 1.02
N GLN A 53 4.60 -9.64 0.78
CA GLN A 53 4.02 -10.69 -0.05
C GLN A 53 4.46 -10.61 -1.51
N ALA A 54 4.57 -9.42 -2.08
CA ALA A 54 5.03 -9.23 -3.46
C ALA A 54 6.50 -9.64 -3.63
N VAL A 55 7.37 -9.21 -2.72
CA VAL A 55 8.80 -9.57 -2.70
C VAL A 55 8.96 -11.08 -2.48
N SER A 56 8.25 -11.65 -1.51
CA SER A 56 8.26 -13.09 -1.24
C SER A 56 7.77 -13.91 -2.43
N ALA A 57 6.70 -13.48 -3.11
CA ALA A 57 6.22 -14.12 -4.33
C ALA A 57 7.30 -14.10 -5.43
N LYS A 58 7.94 -12.94 -5.64
CA LYS A 58 9.00 -12.76 -6.65
C LYS A 58 10.20 -13.67 -6.41
N ILE A 59 10.70 -13.70 -5.18
CA ILE A 59 11.87 -14.49 -4.78
C ILE A 59 11.58 -15.99 -4.86
N ASN A 60 10.45 -16.42 -4.28
CA ASN A 60 10.13 -17.83 -4.13
C ASN A 60 9.41 -18.42 -5.34
N LYS A 61 9.09 -17.61 -6.35
CA LYS A 61 8.30 -18.01 -7.54
C LYS A 61 6.98 -18.68 -7.12
N THR A 62 6.30 -18.08 -6.16
CA THR A 62 5.00 -18.53 -5.65
C THR A 62 3.86 -17.62 -6.11
N ILE A 63 2.63 -18.12 -5.98
CA ILE A 63 1.41 -17.34 -6.21
C ILE A 63 0.80 -17.07 -4.85
N ASN A 64 0.76 -15.80 -4.46
CA ASN A 64 0.28 -15.36 -3.15
C ASN A 64 -0.97 -14.48 -3.35
N PRO A 65 -2.19 -15.02 -3.14
CA PRO A 65 -3.39 -14.21 -3.08
C PRO A 65 -3.56 -13.59 -1.68
N TYR A 66 -3.91 -12.32 -1.65
CA TYR A 66 -4.26 -11.56 -0.47
C TYR A 66 -5.64 -10.95 -0.64
N VAL A 67 -6.51 -11.13 0.35
CA VAL A 67 -7.82 -10.48 0.39
C VAL A 67 -7.74 -9.32 1.36
N LEU A 68 -7.89 -8.11 0.84
CA LEU A 68 -8.03 -6.91 1.65
C LEU A 68 -9.34 -7.02 2.44
N PRO A 69 -9.40 -6.51 3.67
CA PRO A 69 -10.62 -6.46 4.49
C PRO A 69 -11.85 -5.81 3.83
N SER A 70 -11.67 -5.00 2.78
CA SER A 70 -12.78 -4.49 1.95
C SER A 70 -13.41 -5.52 1.01
N GLY A 71 -12.83 -6.70 0.92
CA GLY A 71 -13.17 -7.72 -0.06
C GLY A 71 -12.40 -7.57 -1.39
N SER A 72 -11.66 -6.48 -1.60
CA SER A 72 -10.73 -6.37 -2.73
C SER A 72 -9.67 -7.46 -2.66
N LYS A 73 -9.23 -7.99 -3.80
CA LYS A 73 -8.24 -9.05 -3.87
C LYS A 73 -7.01 -8.60 -4.63
N VAL A 74 -5.84 -8.93 -4.09
CA VAL A 74 -4.54 -8.70 -4.73
C VAL A 74 -3.88 -10.06 -4.91
N THR A 75 -3.36 -10.35 -6.09
CA THR A 75 -2.65 -11.60 -6.36
C THR A 75 -1.27 -11.28 -6.91
N PHE A 76 -0.24 -11.72 -6.22
CA PHE A 76 1.14 -11.64 -6.69
C PHE A 76 1.56 -13.00 -7.25
N ASP A 77 1.76 -13.08 -8.56
CA ASP A 77 2.23 -14.27 -9.27
C ASP A 77 3.71 -14.13 -9.62
N GLY A 78 4.57 -14.68 -8.76
CA GLY A 78 6.01 -14.71 -9.00
C GLY A 78 6.45 -15.64 -10.13
N LYS A 79 5.60 -16.59 -10.56
CA LYS A 79 5.90 -17.49 -11.69
C LYS A 79 5.63 -16.79 -13.01
N GLY A 80 4.48 -16.12 -13.10
CA GLY A 80 4.06 -15.32 -14.25
C GLY A 80 4.70 -13.93 -14.31
N ASP A 81 5.35 -13.50 -13.22
CA ASP A 81 5.95 -12.16 -13.05
C ASP A 81 4.92 -11.02 -13.14
N LEU A 82 3.74 -11.26 -12.56
CA LEU A 82 2.59 -10.37 -12.65
C LEU A 82 1.97 -10.10 -11.28
N ALA A 83 1.35 -8.93 -11.16
CA ALA A 83 0.46 -8.58 -10.07
C ALA A 83 -0.93 -8.26 -10.63
N VAL A 84 -1.96 -8.85 -10.03
CA VAL A 84 -3.37 -8.63 -10.38
C VAL A 84 -4.09 -8.00 -9.19
N LEU A 85 -4.68 -6.82 -9.38
CA LEU A 85 -5.40 -6.07 -8.36
C LEU A 85 -6.88 -5.99 -8.74
N GLU A 86 -7.73 -6.69 -8.01
CA GLU A 86 -9.17 -6.83 -8.24
C GLU A 86 -9.94 -6.06 -7.17
N PHE A 87 -10.40 -4.86 -7.48
CA PHE A 87 -11.26 -4.04 -6.63
C PHE A 87 -12.69 -4.05 -7.18
N PRO A 88 -13.72 -3.69 -6.38
CA PRO A 88 -15.13 -3.83 -6.77
C PRO A 88 -15.47 -3.26 -8.15
N ASP A 89 -14.85 -2.14 -8.52
CA ASP A 89 -15.14 -1.41 -9.76
C ASP A 89 -13.98 -1.37 -10.77
N LEU A 90 -12.84 -1.98 -10.43
CA LEU A 90 -11.62 -1.85 -11.22
C LEU A 90 -10.71 -3.07 -11.05
N ASN A 91 -10.32 -3.66 -12.17
CA ASN A 91 -9.29 -4.70 -12.23
C ASN A 91 -8.08 -4.18 -13.00
N LEU A 92 -6.91 -4.24 -12.39
CA LEU A 92 -5.64 -3.82 -12.98
C LEU A 92 -4.64 -4.98 -12.95
N THR A 93 -3.82 -5.07 -13.98
CA THR A 93 -2.71 -6.02 -14.06
C THR A 93 -1.45 -5.28 -14.47
N GLN A 94 -0.35 -5.54 -13.78
CA GLN A 94 0.96 -4.97 -14.07
C GLN A 94 2.07 -5.97 -13.78
N SER A 95 3.30 -5.66 -14.18
CA SER A 95 4.46 -6.50 -13.84
C SER A 95 4.70 -6.49 -12.33
N LEU A 96 5.26 -7.59 -11.81
CA LEU A 96 5.53 -7.70 -10.38
C LEU A 96 6.57 -6.67 -9.91
N ASP A 97 7.53 -6.33 -10.76
CA ASP A 97 8.57 -5.32 -10.49
C ASP A 97 8.00 -3.92 -10.35
N GLU A 98 7.08 -3.56 -11.26
CA GLU A 98 6.35 -2.32 -11.15
C GLU A 98 5.48 -2.29 -9.89
N ALA A 99 4.77 -3.38 -9.57
CA ALA A 99 3.97 -3.46 -8.36
C ALA A 99 4.79 -3.26 -7.08
N ILE A 100 5.97 -3.90 -6.99
CA ILE A 100 6.87 -3.74 -5.85
C ILE A 100 7.38 -2.30 -5.75
N HIS A 101 7.78 -1.69 -6.88
CA HIS A 101 8.24 -0.31 -6.89
C HIS A 101 7.15 0.65 -6.44
N ASP A 102 5.96 0.55 -7.03
CA ASP A 102 4.85 1.43 -6.70
C ASP A 102 4.42 1.24 -5.22
N LEU A 103 4.43 0.00 -4.71
CA LEU A 103 4.15 -0.32 -3.29
C LEU A 103 5.16 0.28 -2.32
N ARG A 104 6.44 0.27 -2.67
CA ARG A 104 7.49 0.89 -1.84
C ARG A 104 7.36 2.41 -1.83
N ASP A 105 7.10 3.02 -2.98
CA ASP A 105 6.95 4.47 -3.11
C ASP A 105 5.79 4.98 -2.25
N ILE A 106 4.66 4.28 -2.28
CA ILE A 106 3.48 4.67 -1.48
C ILE A 106 3.70 4.40 0.00
N LEU A 107 4.36 3.29 0.36
CA LEU A 107 4.72 3.02 1.74
C LEU A 107 5.61 4.14 2.30
N ALA A 108 6.62 4.61 1.55
CA ALA A 108 7.45 5.74 1.95
C ALA A 108 6.64 7.04 2.11
N SER A 109 5.80 7.38 1.13
CA SER A 109 4.93 8.58 1.17
C SER A 109 3.95 8.56 2.35
N SER A 110 3.45 7.37 2.72
CA SER A 110 2.57 7.21 3.88
C SER A 110 3.29 7.50 5.21
N VAL A 111 4.57 7.16 5.36
CA VAL A 111 5.38 7.53 6.54
C VAL A 111 5.54 9.04 6.63
N GLU A 112 5.87 9.70 5.52
CA GLU A 112 6.01 11.17 5.49
C GLU A 112 4.71 11.88 5.90
N THR A 113 3.57 11.31 5.49
CA THR A 113 2.25 11.82 5.88
C THR A 113 2.02 11.65 7.38
N LEU A 114 2.31 10.46 7.93
CA LEU A 114 2.17 10.21 9.36
C LEU A 114 3.06 11.15 10.19
N GLN A 115 4.29 11.40 9.75
CA GLN A 115 5.25 12.29 10.42
C GLN A 115 4.75 13.73 10.52
N LYS A 116 4.04 14.25 9.52
CA LYS A 116 3.51 15.63 9.54
C LYS A 116 2.48 15.87 10.65
N GLY A 117 1.78 14.81 11.08
CA GLY A 117 0.81 14.86 12.18
C GLY A 117 1.36 14.41 13.53
N ALA A 118 2.64 14.03 13.59
CA ALA A 118 3.25 13.38 14.74
C ALA A 118 3.82 14.34 15.77
N SER A 119 3.74 13.93 17.04
CA SER A 119 4.66 14.46 18.05
C SER A 119 6.07 13.95 17.79
N GLU A 120 7.10 14.73 18.12
CA GLU A 120 8.51 14.29 18.04
C GLU A 120 8.79 13.05 18.91
N ASP A 121 7.98 12.83 19.96
CA ASP A 121 8.08 11.68 20.86
C ASP A 121 7.27 10.44 20.38
N ASP A 122 6.79 10.43 19.14
CA ASP A 122 6.02 9.30 18.62
C ASP A 122 6.91 8.06 18.37
N VAL A 123 6.92 7.18 19.37
CA VAL A 123 7.66 5.90 19.35
C VAL A 123 7.21 4.99 18.22
N MET A 124 5.93 4.99 17.87
CA MET A 124 5.40 4.12 16.83
C MET A 124 5.94 4.54 15.47
N LEU A 125 5.99 5.85 15.18
CA LEU A 125 6.57 6.36 13.94
C LEU A 125 8.07 6.09 13.82
N GLY A 126 8.81 6.20 14.93
CA GLY A 126 10.21 5.80 14.97
C GLY A 126 10.40 4.33 14.56
N GLN A 127 9.61 3.43 15.14
CA GLN A 127 9.66 2.00 14.82
C GLN A 127 9.29 1.69 13.35
N LEU A 128 8.29 2.38 12.80
CA LEU A 128 7.88 2.20 11.41
C LEU A 128 8.98 2.64 10.43
N ARG A 129 9.62 3.78 10.70
CA ARG A 129 10.73 4.29 9.88
C ARG A 129 11.93 3.35 9.90
N ASP A 130 12.31 2.87 11.08
CA ASP A 130 13.44 1.96 11.24
C ASP A 130 13.18 0.62 10.53
N GLY A 131 11.93 0.12 10.58
CA GLY A 131 11.51 -1.05 9.82
C GLY A 131 11.70 -0.89 8.31
N LEU A 132 11.35 0.28 7.75
CA LEU A 132 11.53 0.58 6.32
C LEU A 132 13.01 0.57 5.92
N LEU A 133 13.86 1.29 6.67
CA LEU A 133 15.31 1.37 6.41
C LEU A 133 16.00 0.00 6.49
N SER A 134 15.53 -0.88 7.39
CA SER A 134 16.07 -2.25 7.47
C SER A 134 15.78 -3.10 6.23
N SER A 135 14.71 -2.79 5.51
CA SER A 135 14.26 -3.52 4.32
C SER A 135 14.93 -3.07 3.01
N GLU A 136 15.56 -1.89 2.98
CA GLU A 136 16.34 -1.40 1.83
C GLU A 136 17.75 -2.03 1.74
N GLY A 137 18.21 -2.67 2.82
CA GLY A 137 19.52 -3.32 2.89
C GLY A 137 19.54 -4.80 2.47
N ILE A 138 18.43 -5.33 1.95
CA ILE A 138 18.26 -6.72 1.47
C ILE A 138 17.97 -6.70 -0.03
#